data_AF-A0A7X7R1A3-F1
#
_entry.id   AF-A0A7X7R1A3-F1
#
_cell.length_a   1.000
_cell.length_b   1.000
_cell.length_c   1.000
_cell.angle_alpha   90.00
_cell.angle_beta   90.00
_cell.angle_gamma   90.00
#
_symmetry.space_group_name_H-M   'P 1'
#
loop_
_entity.id
_entity.type
_entity.pdbx_description
1 polymer ?
#
loop_
_entity_poly.entity_id
_entity_poly.type
_entity_poly.pdbx_seq_one_letter_code
_entity_poly.pdbx_strand_id
1 'polypeptide(L)' 'MDFVIQSSIAGLGKIFHASRSALFILSDDKAYASNSHEWLPENHNSQKEDLIDINLEKYKDWCSILKKPEIIYINKSKDY' A
#
# COMPACT_ATOMS: atom_id res chain seq x y z
N MET A 1 -10.52 16.66 -1.71
CA MET A 1 -10.13 15.60 -0.76
C MET A 1 -9.03 14.74 -1.38
N ASP A 2 -9.25 14.25 -2.60
CA ASP A 2 -8.30 13.42 -3.37
C ASP A 2 -6.93 14.06 -3.57
N PHE A 3 -6.87 15.36 -3.88
CA PHE A 3 -5.59 16.07 -4.03
C PHE A 3 -4.72 16.02 -2.77
N VAL A 4 -5.34 16.10 -1.59
CA VAL A 4 -4.61 16.05 -0.30
C VAL A 4 -4.06 14.66 -0.08
N ILE A 5 -4.84 13.61 -0.36
CA ILE A 5 -4.39 12.22 -0.29
C ILE A 5 -3.24 12.00 -1.27
N GLN A 6 -3.41 12.39 -2.53
CA GLN A 6 -2.40 12.25 -3.58
C GLN A 6 -1.10 12.96 -3.23
N SER A 7 -1.18 14.19 -2.70
CA SER A 7 -0.01 14.96 -2.26
C SER A 7 0.68 14.30 -1.07
N SER A 8 -0.10 13.72 -0.14
CA SER A 8 0.43 13.04 1.05
C SER A 8 1.18 11.77 0.69
N ILE A 9 0.61 10.91 -0.15
CA ILE A 9 1.28 9.67 -0.59
C ILE A 9 2.52 9.97 -1.43
N ALA A 10 2.50 11.04 -2.24
CA ALA A 10 3.67 11.50 -2.97
C ALA A 10 4.78 12.02 -2.06
N GLY A 11 4.42 12.77 -1.01
CA GLY A 11 5.35 13.24 0.01
C GLY A 11 6.02 12.07 0.73
N LEU A 12 5.25 11.07 1.16
CA LEU A 12 5.77 9.86 1.79
C LEU A 12 6.74 9.10 0.88
N GLY A 13 6.34 8.87 -0.38
CA GLY A 13 7.19 8.18 -1.34
C GLY A 13 8.52 8.88 -1.57
N LYS A 14 8.52 10.23 -1.65
CA LYS A 14 9.74 11.03 -1.78
C LYS A 14 10.62 11.00 -0.53
N ILE A 15 10.03 11.14 0.68
CA ILE A 15 10.76 11.14 1.95
C ILE A 15 11.45 9.80 2.20
N PHE A 16 10.77 8.69 1.92
CA PHE A 16 11.32 7.35 2.11
C PHE A 16 12.12 6.84 0.91
N HIS A 17 12.29 7.64 -0.14
CA HIS A 17 12.91 7.25 -1.40
C HIS A 17 12.33 5.93 -1.96
N ALA A 18 11.01 5.74 -1.80
CA ALA A 18 10.31 4.54 -2.23
C ALA A 18 10.04 4.59 -3.74
N SER A 19 10.10 3.43 -4.39
CA SER A 19 9.69 3.28 -5.81
C SER A 19 8.17 3.36 -6.00
N ARG A 20 7.40 3.25 -4.91
CA ARG A 20 5.94 3.36 -4.88
C ARG A 20 5.46 3.76 -3.49
N SER A 21 4.40 4.54 -3.46
CA SER A 21 3.58 4.76 -2.26
C SER A 21 2.11 4.58 -2.64
N ALA A 22 1.34 3.85 -1.83
CA ALA A 22 -0.03 3.51 -2.13
C ALA A 22 -0.92 3.54 -0.88
N LEU A 23 -2.20 3.88 -1.08
CA LEU A 23 -3.23 3.83 -0.05
C LEU A 23 -4.23 2.72 -0.37
N PHE A 24 -4.29 1.71 0.50
CA PHE A 24 -5.27 0.64 0.42
C PHE A 24 -6.47 0.93 1.31
N ILE A 25 -7.67 0.75 0.74
CA ILE A 25 -8.93 0.80 1.48
C ILE A 25 -9.42 -0.62 1.68
N LEU A 26 -9.82 -0.94 2.91
CA LEU A 26 -10.43 -2.23 3.24
C LEU A 26 -11.93 -2.19 2.94
N SER A 27 -12.49 -3.31 2.48
CA SER A 27 -13.93 -3.51 2.43
C SER A 27 -14.54 -3.47 3.84
N ASP A 28 -15.85 -3.26 3.94
CA ASP A 28 -16.56 -3.14 5.23
C ASP A 28 -16.40 -4.40 6.09
N ASP A 29 -16.39 -5.58 5.46
CA ASP A 29 -16.15 -6.87 6.10
C ASP A 29 -14.66 -7.17 6.34
N LYS A 30 -13.77 -6.28 5.86
CA LYS A 30 -12.31 -6.39 5.91
C LYS A 30 -11.74 -7.64 5.23
N ALA A 31 -12.52 -8.28 4.37
CA ALA A 31 -12.07 -9.45 3.61
C ALA A 31 -11.24 -9.06 2.38
N TYR A 32 -11.40 -7.84 1.87
CA TYR A 32 -10.74 -7.36 0.66
C TYR A 32 -10.01 -6.03 0.90
N ALA A 33 -8.97 -5.78 0.11
CA ALA A 33 -8.29 -4.49 0.05
C ALA A 33 -8.10 -4.03 -1.39
N SER A 34 -8.29 -2.74 -1.64
CA SER A 34 -8.16 -2.14 -2.98
C SER A 34 -7.25 -0.92 -2.94
N ASN A 35 -6.32 -0.84 -3.91
CA ASN A 35 -5.41 0.27 -4.08
C ASN A 35 -6.18 1.52 -4.58
N SER A 36 -6.60 2.36 -3.65
CA SER A 36 -7.41 3.54 -3.94
C SER A 36 -6.61 4.67 -4.59
N HIS A 37 -5.35 4.83 -4.18
CA HIS A 37 -4.46 5.90 -4.64
C HIS A 37 -3.04 5.38 -4.72
N GLU A 38 -2.34 5.74 -5.79
CA GLU A 38 -0.96 5.33 -6.04
C GLU A 38 -0.14 6.54 -6.46
N TRP A 39 1.08 6.63 -5.92
CA TRP A 39 2.12 7.52 -6.40
C TRP A 39 3.35 6.72 -6.80
N LEU A 40 3.95 7.14 -7.90
CA LEU A 40 5.11 6.53 -8.52
C LEU A 40 6.05 7.65 -9.02
N PRO A 41 7.37 7.43 -9.02
CA PRO A 41 8.30 8.25 -9.80
C PRO A 41 8.02 8.10 -11.30
N GLU A 42 8.50 9.07 -12.09
CA GLU A 42 8.44 8.97 -13.55
C GLU A 42 9.08 7.65 -14.04
N ASN A 43 8.53 7.09 -15.12
CA ASN A 43 8.97 5.84 -15.75
C ASN A 43 8.74 4.54 -14.96
N HIS A 44 7.89 4.55 -13.92
CA HIS A 44 7.44 3.34 -13.25
C HIS A 44 6.03 2.94 -13.69
N ASN A 45 5.80 1.63 -13.86
CA ASN A 45 4.49 1.12 -14.22
C ASN A 45 3.56 1.11 -13.01
N SER A 46 2.33 1.59 -13.23
CA SER A 46 1.26 1.52 -12.24
C SER A 46 0.84 0.08 -12.00
N GLN A 47 0.46 -0.19 -10.76
CA GLN A 47 -0.17 -1.45 -10.36
C GLN A 47 -1.55 -1.19 -9.74
N LYS A 48 -2.08 0.02 -9.91
CA LYS A 48 -3.35 0.42 -9.30
C LYS A 48 -4.49 -0.48 -9.74
N GLU A 49 -4.57 -0.82 -11.02
CA GLU A 49 -5.61 -1.68 -11.58
C GLU A 49 -5.41 -3.16 -11.23
N ASP A 50 -4.16 -3.61 -11.11
CA ASP A 50 -3.81 -4.99 -10.76
C ASP A 50 -4.02 -5.30 -9.26
N LEU A 51 -4.07 -4.26 -8.41
CA LEU A 51 -4.13 -4.34 -6.96
C LEU A 51 -5.50 -3.88 -6.43
N ILE A 52 -6.57 -4.38 -7.05
CA ILE A 52 -7.97 -4.16 -6.65
C ILE A 52 -8.55 -5.49 -6.15
N ASP A 53 -9.42 -5.41 -5.14
CA ASP A 53 -10.15 -6.54 -4.55
C ASP A 53 -9.23 -7.71 -4.13
N ILE A 54 -8.12 -7.36 -3.49
CA ILE A 54 -7.15 -8.33 -2.96
C ILE A 54 -7.80 -9.07 -1.80
N ASN A 55 -8.03 -10.37 -1.98
CA ASN A 55 -8.54 -11.24 -0.92
C ASN A 55 -7.49 -11.41 0.21
N LEU A 56 -7.80 -10.87 1.39
CA LEU A 56 -6.92 -10.84 2.55
C LEU A 56 -6.85 -12.14 3.34
N GLU A 57 -7.79 -13.08 3.15
CA GLU A 57 -7.73 -14.41 3.78
C GLU A 57 -6.47 -15.16 3.34
N LYS A 58 -6.00 -14.93 2.11
CA LYS A 58 -4.73 -15.48 1.60
C LYS A 58 -3.51 -14.98 2.38
N TYR A 59 -3.63 -13.87 3.10
CA TYR A 59 -2.55 -13.19 3.83
C TYR A 59 -2.87 -13.02 5.31
N LYS A 60 -3.76 -13.87 5.88
CA LYS A 60 -4.30 -13.74 7.24
C LYS A 60 -3.25 -13.48 8.34
N ASP A 61 -2.08 -14.13 8.24
CA ASP A 61 -1.00 -14.01 9.23
C ASP A 61 -0.41 -12.60 9.20
N TRP A 62 -0.20 -12.04 8.00
CA TRP A 62 0.25 -10.65 7.81
C TRP A 62 -0.84 -9.65 8.20
N CYS A 63 -2.10 -9.88 7.82
CA CYS A 63 -3.20 -8.99 8.15
C CYS A 63 -3.47 -8.89 9.66
N SER A 64 -3.10 -9.92 10.44
CA SER A 64 -3.17 -9.86 11.90
C SER A 64 -2.31 -8.73 12.49
N ILE A 65 -1.18 -8.41 11.84
CA ILE A 65 -0.24 -7.37 12.25
C ILE A 65 -0.83 -5.97 11.98
N LEU A 66 -1.62 -5.82 10.90
CA LEU A 66 -2.26 -4.56 10.50
C LEU A 66 -3.38 -4.08 11.46
N LYS A 67 -3.77 -4.89 12.45
CA LYS A 67 -4.79 -4.53 13.44
C LYS A 67 -4.33 -3.46 14.44
N LYS A 68 -3.03 -3.17 14.50
CA LYS A 68 -2.46 -2.13 15.34
C LYS A 68 -2.05 -0.92 14.49
N PRO A 69 -2.24 0.32 14.98
CA PRO A 69 -1.79 1.52 14.28
C PRO A 69 -0.27 1.70 14.42
N GLU A 70 0.49 0.74 13.89
CA GLU A 70 1.94 0.66 13.99
C GLU A 70 2.60 0.78 12.60
N ILE A 71 3.79 1.37 12.56
CA ILE A 71 4.63 1.39 11.36
C ILE A 71 5.36 0.06 11.27
N ILE A 72 5.14 -0.69 10.19
CA ILE A 72 5.85 -1.94 9.90
C ILE A 72 6.98 -1.63 8.92
N TYR A 73 8.22 -1.93 9.34
CA TYR A 73 9.39 -1.84 8.47
C TYR A 73 9.87 -3.24 8.10
N ILE A 74 9.85 -3.57 6.81
CA ILE A 74 10.34 -4.84 6.28
C ILE A 74 11.71 -4.56 5.65
N ASN A 75 12.78 -5.08 6.26
CA ASN A 75 14.11 -5.04 5.65
C ASN A 75 14.27 -6.21 4.67
N LYS A 76 15.18 -6.10 3.70
CA LYS A 76 15.52 -7.21 2.79
C LYS A 76 15.77 -8.48 3.61
N SER A 77 15.03 -9.56 3.30
CA SER A 77 15.51 -10.91 3.60
C SER A 77 16.77 -11.15 2.78
N LYS A 78 17.77 -11.82 3.36
CA LYS A 78 19.07 -12.10 2.71
C LYS A 78 18.99 -13.06 1.52
N ASP A 79 17.79 -13.45 1.10
CA ASP A 79 17.58 -14.56 0.18
C ASP A 79 16.91 -14.06 -1.12
N TYR A 80 17.65 -13.28 -1.91
CA TYR A 80 17.56 -13.18 -3.37
C TYR A 80 18.87 -12.65 -3.94
#